data_AF-A0A553R4J1-F1
#
_entry.id   AF-A0A553R4J1-F1
#
_cell.length_a   1.000
_cell.length_b   1.000
_cell.length_c   1.000
_cell.angle_alpha   90.00
_cell.angle_beta   90.00
_cell.angle_gamma   90.00
#
_symmetry.space_group_name_H-M   'P 1'
#
loop_
_entity.id
_entity.type
_entity.pdbx_description
1 polymer ?
#
loop_
_entity_poly.entity_id
_entity_poly.type
_entity_poly.pdbx_seq_one_letter_code
_entity_poly.pdbx_strand_id
1 'polypeptide(L)'
;MSYLISVINSKEQETEQPLEERSEVSREIRWLGESDRGKGRSQQRNFYYITMLRDPVSRYLSEWKHVQRGATWKTSLHMCDGRSPTPDELPNCYRGDDWSGVPLHEFMECPSNLANNRQVRMLADLSLVGCYNLSTMNESQRNPILLDSAKTNLKNMAFYGLTEFQRKTQYMFERTFHLRFISAFTQINSTRAANVELPEDMRRRIEQLNFLDVQLYEFAKELFLQRYQFIHQRERQEERLKRREERRWLRERRVNQSKLPKGEYQSQASTTEDYASQVVRW
;
A
#
# COMPACT_ATOMS: atom_id res chain seq x y z
N MET A 1 3.56 3.93 -15.73
CA MET A 1 3.16 4.09 -14.32
C MET A 1 1.67 4.38 -14.26
N SER A 2 0.86 3.33 -14.29
CA SER A 2 -0.55 3.45 -13.90
C SER A 2 -0.58 3.26 -12.40
N TYR A 3 -0.81 4.33 -11.64
CA TYR A 3 -1.08 4.23 -10.21
C TYR A 3 -2.52 3.71 -10.09
N LEU A 4 -2.67 2.40 -9.96
CA LEU A 4 -3.96 1.73 -9.85
C LEU A 4 -4.49 1.89 -8.44
N ILE A 5 -5.74 2.34 -8.32
CA ILE A 5 -6.58 1.92 -7.21
C ILE A 5 -6.79 0.41 -7.41
N SER A 6 -6.32 -0.39 -6.45
CA SER A 6 -6.52 -1.84 -6.47
C SER A 6 -7.57 -2.20 -5.44
N VAL A 7 -8.45 -3.14 -5.78
CA VAL A 7 -9.47 -3.66 -4.88
C VAL A 7 -9.12 -5.09 -4.54
N ILE A 8 -8.92 -5.37 -3.26
CA ILE A 8 -8.72 -6.73 -2.75
C ILE A 8 -10.08 -7.25 -2.29
N ASN A 9 -10.47 -8.42 -2.79
CA ASN A 9 -11.65 -9.16 -2.32
C ASN A 9 -11.21 -10.19 -1.29
N SER A 10 -11.72 -10.11 -0.06
CA SER A 10 -11.51 -11.18 0.93
C SER A 10 -12.62 -12.22 0.82
N LYS A 11 -12.28 -13.49 0.63
CA LYS A 11 -13.13 -14.57 1.13
C LYS A 11 -13.02 -14.58 2.66
N GLU A 12 -14.14 -14.71 3.37
CA GLU A 12 -14.16 -14.78 4.83
C GLU A 12 -13.21 -15.88 5.33
N GLN A 13 -12.41 -15.54 6.34
CA GLN A 13 -11.78 -16.53 7.20
C GLN A 13 -12.88 -17.07 8.11
N GLU A 14 -13.34 -18.29 7.87
CA GLU A 14 -14.09 -19.03 8.88
C GLU A 14 -13.19 -19.18 10.12
N THR A 15 -13.65 -18.60 11.22
CA THR A 15 -13.05 -18.76 12.54
C THR A 15 -13.29 -20.19 13.03
N GLU A 16 -12.35 -21.10 12.81
CA GLU A 16 -12.29 -22.36 13.54
C GLU A 16 -11.46 -22.19 14.81
N GLN A 17 -12.10 -22.45 15.95
CA GLN A 17 -11.43 -22.67 17.24
C GLN A 17 -10.69 -24.02 17.23
N PRO A 18 -9.65 -24.20 18.07
CA PRO A 18 -8.57 -25.13 17.78
C PRO A 18 -8.87 -26.56 18.26
N LEU A 19 -8.59 -27.53 17.39
CA LEU A 19 -8.37 -28.92 17.76
C LEU A 19 -6.98 -29.37 17.27
N GLU A 20 -6.39 -30.22 18.08
CA GLU A 20 -4.99 -30.64 18.13
C GLU A 20 -4.40 -31.23 16.84
N GLU A 21 -3.07 -31.04 16.73
CA GLU A 21 -2.05 -31.83 16.02
C GLU A 21 -2.44 -32.63 14.77
N ARG A 22 -1.92 -32.19 13.60
CA ARG A 22 -1.14 -33.07 12.72
C ARG A 22 -0.29 -32.31 11.69
N SER A 23 0.93 -32.83 11.58
CA SER A 23 2.02 -32.69 10.59
C SER A 23 1.72 -32.15 9.18
N GLU A 24 2.67 -31.33 8.70
CA GLU A 24 3.18 -31.16 7.33
C GLU A 24 2.29 -31.56 6.14
N VAL A 25 1.91 -30.57 5.30
CA VAL A 25 2.16 -30.60 3.84
C VAL A 25 2.17 -29.15 3.32
N SER A 26 3.25 -28.78 2.62
CA SER A 26 3.39 -27.58 1.79
C SER A 26 2.14 -27.32 0.93
N ARG A 27 1.46 -26.19 1.13
CA ARG A 27 0.39 -25.72 0.23
C ARG A 27 0.86 -24.52 -0.57
N GLU A 28 1.35 -24.84 -1.76
CA GLU A 28 1.47 -23.96 -2.91
C GLU A 28 0.06 -23.46 -3.29
N ILE A 29 -0.18 -22.15 -3.22
CA ILE A 29 -1.49 -21.57 -3.56
C ILE A 29 -1.63 -21.55 -5.08
N ARG A 30 -2.35 -22.55 -5.61
CA ARG A 30 -2.81 -22.61 -6.99
C ARG A 30 -4.01 -21.67 -7.14
N TRP A 31 -3.85 -20.60 -7.92
CA TRP A 31 -4.96 -19.74 -8.35
C TRP A 31 -5.83 -20.51 -9.35
N LEU A 32 -6.94 -21.08 -8.89
CA LEU A 32 -7.98 -21.61 -9.77
C LEU A 32 -9.12 -20.60 -9.87
N GLY A 33 -9.19 -19.94 -11.02
CA GLY A 33 -10.42 -19.32 -11.49
C GLY A 33 -11.34 -20.42 -11.99
N GLU A 34 -12.31 -20.80 -11.17
CA GLU A 34 -13.41 -21.65 -11.61
C GLU A 34 -14.71 -21.13 -10.98
N SER A 35 -15.65 -20.81 -11.86
CA SER A 35 -16.93 -20.17 -11.56
C SER A 35 -17.90 -21.22 -11.02
N ASP A 36 -18.01 -21.30 -9.70
CA ASP A 36 -19.00 -22.17 -9.06
C ASP A 36 -20.36 -21.46 -9.03
N ARG A 37 -21.27 -21.88 -9.92
CA ARG A 37 -22.67 -21.44 -9.95
C ARG A 37 -23.46 -22.27 -8.94
N GLY A 38 -23.34 -21.93 -7.67
CA GLY A 38 -24.17 -22.44 -6.58
C GLY A 38 -25.08 -21.36 -6.01
N LYS A 39 -26.41 -21.57 -6.03
CA LYS A 39 -27.40 -20.72 -5.36
C LYS A 39 -27.10 -20.62 -3.86
N GLY A 40 -26.96 -19.40 -3.32
CA GLY A 40 -26.78 -19.16 -1.89
C GLY A 40 -26.86 -17.68 -1.57
N ARG A 41 -27.40 -17.32 -0.39
CA ARG A 41 -27.60 -15.98 0.19
C ARG A 41 -26.60 -14.95 -0.35
N SER A 42 -27.04 -13.73 -0.69
CA SER A 42 -26.14 -12.66 -1.14
C SER A 42 -25.05 -12.43 -0.08
N GLN A 43 -23.92 -13.10 -0.22
CA GLN A 43 -22.76 -12.89 0.63
C GLN A 43 -22.34 -11.45 0.40
N GLN A 44 -22.42 -10.64 1.46
CA GLN A 44 -22.00 -9.26 1.41
C GLN A 44 -20.49 -9.26 1.18
N ARG A 45 -20.07 -8.91 -0.05
CA ARG A 45 -18.66 -8.92 -0.43
C ARG A 45 -17.96 -7.72 0.20
N ASN A 46 -16.86 -7.98 0.90
CA ASN A 46 -16.02 -6.93 1.46
C ASN A 46 -14.97 -6.50 0.42
N PHE A 47 -14.99 -5.22 0.06
CA PHE A 47 -14.04 -4.64 -0.88
C PHE A 47 -13.05 -3.74 -0.14
N TYR A 48 -11.78 -4.12 -0.16
CA TYR A 48 -10.71 -3.32 0.45
C TYR A 48 -9.98 -2.53 -0.64
N TYR A 49 -10.27 -1.24 -0.69
CA TYR A 49 -9.59 -0.32 -1.60
C TYR A 49 -8.20 0.01 -1.07
N ILE A 50 -7.22 -0.07 -1.97
CA ILE A 50 -5.85 0.35 -1.71
C ILE A 50 -5.32 1.23 -2.85
N THR A 51 -4.34 2.08 -2.54
CA THR A 51 -3.68 2.92 -3.56
C THR A 51 -2.24 3.28 -3.19
N MET A 52 -1.53 3.90 -4.13
CA MET A 52 -0.18 4.43 -3.96
C MET A 52 -0.13 5.90 -4.39
N LEU A 53 0.41 6.77 -3.53
CA LEU A 53 0.63 8.18 -3.82
C LEU A 53 2.11 8.50 -4.00
N ARG A 54 2.37 9.59 -4.70
CA ARG A 54 3.71 10.11 -4.96
C ARG A 54 3.71 11.63 -4.88
N ASP A 55 4.84 12.17 -4.44
CA ASP A 55 5.15 13.60 -4.50
C ASP A 55 4.67 14.21 -5.83
N PRO A 56 3.81 15.24 -5.82
CA PRO A 56 3.14 15.72 -7.02
C PRO A 56 4.08 16.16 -8.13
N VAL A 57 5.18 16.85 -7.80
CA VAL A 57 6.17 17.29 -8.79
C VAL A 57 6.85 16.08 -9.44
N SER A 58 7.34 15.15 -8.63
CA SER A 58 7.97 13.92 -9.10
C SER A 58 7.02 13.05 -9.93
N ARG A 59 5.74 12.98 -9.53
CA ARG A 59 4.68 12.25 -10.23
C ARG A 59 4.39 12.90 -11.58
N TYR A 60 4.22 14.22 -11.60
CA TYR A 60 3.93 15.00 -12.81
C TYR A 60 5.05 14.87 -13.85
N LEU A 61 6.31 15.06 -13.45
CA LEU A 61 7.47 14.87 -14.32
C LEU A 61 7.59 13.44 -14.85
N SER A 62 7.29 12.45 -13.99
CA SER A 62 7.30 11.05 -14.40
C SER A 62 6.22 10.74 -15.43
N GLU A 63 5.06 11.40 -15.34
CA GLU A 63 3.98 11.28 -16.31
C GLU A 63 4.35 11.97 -17.62
N TRP A 64 4.82 13.22 -17.58
CA TRP A 64 5.34 13.93 -18.76
C TRP A 64 6.36 13.07 -19.51
N LYS A 65 7.35 12.52 -18.81
CA LYS A 65 8.37 11.64 -19.39
C LYS A 65 7.80 10.33 -19.96
N HIS A 66 6.61 9.90 -19.56
CA HIS A 66 5.95 8.72 -20.11
C HIS A 66 5.13 9.09 -21.35
N VAL A 67 4.43 10.22 -21.30
CA VAL A 67 3.67 10.80 -22.42
C VAL A 67 4.59 11.16 -23.58
N GLN A 68 5.75 11.77 -23.28
CA GLN A 68 6.81 12.06 -24.26
C GLN A 68 7.28 10.81 -25.03
N ARG A 69 7.05 9.61 -24.49
CA ARG A 69 7.38 8.31 -25.11
C ARG A 69 6.16 7.58 -25.70
N GLY A 70 5.02 8.26 -25.87
CA GLY A 70 3.82 7.75 -26.54
C GLY A 70 2.70 7.28 -25.60
N ALA A 71 2.82 7.46 -24.28
CA ALA A 71 1.71 7.12 -23.39
C ALA A 71 0.55 8.13 -23.52
N THR A 72 -0.68 7.64 -23.72
CA THR A 72 -1.88 8.50 -23.79
C THR A 72 -2.96 8.09 -22.79
N TRP A 73 -3.06 6.80 -22.49
CA TRP A 73 -4.20 6.21 -21.78
C TRP A 73 -5.56 6.55 -22.41
N LYS A 74 -5.61 6.78 -23.73
CA LYS A 74 -6.80 7.22 -24.48
C LYS A 74 -8.00 6.27 -24.43
N THR A 75 -7.79 5.02 -24.01
CA THR A 75 -8.85 4.02 -23.82
C THR A 75 -9.50 4.08 -22.44
N SER A 76 -9.11 5.04 -21.59
CA SER A 76 -9.72 5.25 -20.28
C SER A 76 -11.16 5.72 -20.44
N LEU A 77 -12.10 5.04 -19.76
CA LEU A 77 -13.53 5.31 -19.94
C LEU A 77 -13.99 6.62 -19.26
N HIS A 78 -13.28 7.05 -18.20
CA HIS A 78 -13.65 8.23 -17.41
C HIS A 78 -15.11 8.23 -16.93
N MET A 79 -15.66 7.05 -16.60
CA MET A 79 -17.06 6.90 -16.19
C MET A 79 -17.38 7.74 -14.96
N CYS A 80 -18.43 8.55 -15.06
CA CYS A 80 -19.02 9.31 -13.97
C CYS A 80 -20.52 9.45 -14.25
N ASP A 81 -21.37 9.28 -13.23
CA ASP A 81 -22.84 9.29 -13.36
C ASP A 81 -23.38 8.42 -14.51
N GLY A 82 -22.76 7.25 -14.71
CA GLY A 82 -23.21 6.25 -15.69
C GLY A 82 -22.83 6.54 -17.15
N ARG A 83 -22.03 7.56 -17.46
CA ARG A 83 -21.55 7.84 -18.83
C ARG A 83 -20.08 8.26 -18.90
N SER A 84 -19.50 8.17 -20.09
CA SER A 84 -18.20 8.77 -20.43
C SER A 84 -18.35 10.26 -20.76
N PRO A 85 -17.31 11.08 -20.53
CA PRO A 85 -17.29 12.48 -20.94
C PRO A 85 -17.24 12.61 -22.46
N THR A 86 -17.81 13.70 -22.97
CA THR A 86 -17.70 14.09 -24.38
C THR A 86 -16.33 14.71 -24.69
N PRO A 87 -15.92 14.79 -25.97
CA PRO A 87 -14.70 15.51 -26.36
C PRO A 87 -14.71 17.00 -25.98
N ASP A 88 -15.90 17.62 -25.84
CA ASP A 88 -16.04 19.01 -25.41
C ASP A 88 -15.81 19.16 -23.90
N GLU A 89 -16.25 18.18 -23.10
CA GLU A 89 -16.01 18.13 -21.65
C GLU A 89 -14.56 17.77 -21.31
N LEU A 90 -13.90 16.96 -22.17
CA LEU A 90 -12.53 16.51 -21.98
C LEU A 90 -11.76 16.56 -23.31
N PRO A 91 -11.29 17.75 -23.71
CA PRO A 91 -10.56 17.89 -24.97
C PRO A 91 -9.13 17.36 -24.87
N ASN A 92 -8.64 16.76 -25.95
CA ASN A 92 -7.28 16.24 -26.03
C ASN A 92 -6.25 17.37 -26.12
N CYS A 93 -5.11 17.19 -25.46
CA CYS A 93 -3.96 18.11 -25.56
C CYS A 93 -3.11 17.93 -26.83
N TYR A 94 -3.38 16.89 -27.61
CA TYR A 94 -2.56 16.51 -28.77
C TYR A 94 -3.45 16.27 -29.99
N ARG A 95 -2.82 16.34 -31.17
CA ARG A 95 -3.44 16.02 -32.45
C ARG A 95 -2.90 14.68 -32.95
N GLY A 96 -3.75 13.87 -33.56
CA GLY A 96 -3.36 12.55 -34.06
C GLY A 96 -3.39 11.47 -32.98
N ASP A 97 -2.43 10.53 -33.04
CA ASP A 97 -2.49 9.28 -32.27
C ASP A 97 -2.00 9.39 -30.82
N ASP A 98 -1.00 10.24 -30.57
CA ASP A 98 -0.37 10.45 -29.27
C ASP A 98 0.27 11.85 -29.13
N TRP A 99 0.92 12.08 -27.98
CA TRP A 99 1.66 13.30 -27.65
C TRP A 99 3.17 13.01 -27.50
N SER A 100 3.69 12.12 -28.35
CA SER A 100 5.11 11.76 -28.36
C SER A 100 6.00 12.97 -28.67
N GLY A 101 7.18 13.02 -28.04
CA GLY A 101 8.12 14.14 -28.23
C GLY A 101 7.78 15.44 -27.49
N VAL A 102 6.59 15.56 -26.87
CA VAL A 102 6.15 16.80 -26.21
C VAL A 102 7.20 17.37 -25.23
N PRO A 103 7.60 18.65 -25.38
CA PRO A 103 8.48 19.31 -24.43
C PRO A 103 7.73 19.66 -23.13
N LEU A 104 8.46 19.85 -22.02
CA LEU A 104 7.83 20.10 -20.72
C LEU A 104 6.95 21.36 -20.72
N HIS A 105 7.35 22.42 -21.41
CA HIS A 105 6.58 23.67 -21.46
C HIS A 105 5.19 23.45 -22.10
N GLU A 106 5.13 22.81 -23.27
CA GLU A 106 3.86 22.53 -23.96
C GLU A 106 2.97 21.57 -23.14
N PHE A 107 3.60 20.61 -22.46
CA PHE A 107 2.89 19.72 -21.54
C PHE A 107 2.21 20.50 -20.40
N MET A 108 2.87 21.54 -19.88
CA MET A 108 2.36 22.40 -18.81
C MET A 108 1.34 23.44 -19.28
N GLU A 109 1.36 23.80 -20.56
CA GLU A 109 0.50 24.83 -21.14
C GLU A 109 -0.90 24.34 -21.49
N CYS A 110 -1.07 23.03 -21.78
CA CYS A 110 -2.39 22.49 -22.09
C CYS A 110 -3.35 22.57 -20.87
N PRO A 111 -4.47 23.34 -20.95
CA PRO A 111 -5.39 23.50 -19.82
C PRO A 111 -6.13 22.21 -19.45
N SER A 112 -6.43 21.35 -20.43
CA SER A 112 -7.14 20.07 -20.23
C SER A 112 -6.21 18.90 -19.90
N ASN A 113 -4.93 19.16 -19.59
CA ASN A 113 -3.99 18.09 -19.28
C ASN A 113 -4.41 17.33 -18.02
N LEU A 114 -4.81 16.07 -18.20
CA LEU A 114 -5.21 15.17 -17.12
C LEU A 114 -4.07 14.84 -16.13
N ALA A 115 -2.83 15.22 -16.41
CA ALA A 115 -1.75 15.18 -15.44
C ALA A 115 -1.99 16.18 -14.29
N ASN A 116 -2.67 17.30 -14.53
CA ASN A 116 -2.94 18.32 -13.51
C ASN A 116 -3.87 17.74 -12.43
N ASN A 117 -3.48 17.86 -11.15
CA ASN A 117 -4.23 17.39 -9.99
C ASN A 117 -4.77 15.94 -10.14
N ARG A 118 -3.97 15.06 -10.75
CA ARG A 118 -4.39 13.69 -11.08
C ARG A 118 -4.77 12.90 -9.82
N GLN A 119 -3.99 13.00 -8.74
CA GLN A 119 -4.25 12.18 -7.54
C GLN A 119 -5.56 12.59 -6.89
N VAL A 120 -5.82 13.90 -6.75
CA VAL A 120 -7.10 14.41 -6.23
C VAL A 120 -8.25 14.00 -7.15
N ARG A 121 -8.16 14.24 -8.46
CA ARG A 121 -9.22 13.90 -9.41
C ARG A 121 -9.55 12.40 -9.42
N MET A 122 -8.55 11.53 -9.28
CA MET A 122 -8.76 10.08 -9.29
C MET A 122 -9.23 9.50 -7.95
N LEU A 123 -9.10 10.25 -6.85
CA LEU A 123 -9.54 9.82 -5.51
C LEU A 123 -10.85 10.46 -5.06
N ALA A 124 -11.19 11.62 -5.60
CA ALA A 124 -12.44 12.29 -5.32
C ALA A 124 -13.63 11.59 -5.98
N ASP A 125 -14.79 11.75 -5.37
CA ASP A 125 -16.07 11.52 -6.02
C ASP A 125 -16.39 12.71 -6.93
N LEU A 126 -16.31 12.47 -8.25
CA LEU A 126 -16.51 13.51 -9.24
C LEU A 126 -18.00 13.88 -9.44
N SER A 127 -18.94 13.04 -9.00
CA SER A 127 -20.38 13.35 -9.08
C SER A 127 -20.72 14.61 -8.27
N LEU A 128 -19.99 14.84 -7.17
CA LEU A 128 -20.14 16.02 -6.30
C LEU A 128 -19.88 17.35 -7.02
N VAL A 129 -19.20 17.33 -8.16
CA VAL A 129 -18.79 18.52 -8.92
C VAL A 129 -19.28 18.52 -10.36
N GLY A 130 -20.34 17.76 -10.66
CA GLY A 130 -20.86 17.67 -12.03
C GLY A 130 -19.92 16.93 -12.99
N CYS A 131 -19.17 15.94 -12.47
CA CYS A 131 -18.23 15.13 -13.24
C CYS A 131 -17.15 15.97 -13.96
N TYR A 132 -17.12 15.90 -15.29
CA TYR A 132 -16.18 16.62 -16.15
C TYR A 132 -16.78 17.91 -16.73
N ASN A 133 -18.03 18.24 -16.40
CA ASN A 133 -18.64 19.49 -16.82
C ASN A 133 -18.19 20.64 -15.90
N LEU A 134 -17.17 21.37 -16.36
CA LEU A 134 -16.56 22.49 -15.63
C LEU A 134 -17.49 23.71 -15.50
N SER A 135 -18.56 23.79 -16.30
CA SER A 135 -19.51 24.93 -16.26
C SER A 135 -20.55 24.83 -15.15
N THR A 136 -20.62 23.70 -14.43
CA THR A 136 -21.61 23.47 -13.35
C THR A 136 -21.36 24.33 -12.13
N MET A 137 -20.11 24.68 -11.84
CA MET A 137 -19.73 25.51 -10.70
C MET A 137 -18.36 26.14 -10.91
N ASN A 138 -18.11 27.24 -10.19
CA ASN A 138 -16.84 27.95 -10.27
C ASN A 138 -15.70 27.12 -9.66
N GLU A 139 -14.48 27.32 -10.16
CA GLU A 139 -13.29 26.62 -9.63
C GLU A 139 -13.08 26.82 -8.13
N SER A 140 -13.38 28.01 -7.59
CA SER A 140 -13.27 28.30 -6.16
C SER A 140 -14.18 27.45 -5.28
N GLN A 141 -15.31 26.98 -5.82
CA GLN A 141 -16.23 26.07 -5.14
C GLN A 141 -15.86 24.60 -5.43
N ARG A 142 -15.49 24.31 -6.68
CA ARG A 142 -15.13 22.97 -7.15
C ARG A 142 -13.90 22.40 -6.42
N ASN A 143 -12.88 23.23 -6.25
CA ASN A 143 -11.56 22.82 -5.76
C ASN A 143 -11.59 22.31 -4.31
N PRO A 144 -12.21 23.01 -3.33
CA PRO A 144 -12.40 22.49 -1.98
C PRO A 144 -13.18 21.16 -1.93
N ILE A 145 -14.27 21.04 -2.70
CA ILE A 145 -15.10 19.81 -2.74
C ILE A 145 -14.26 18.61 -3.18
N LEU A 146 -13.48 18.76 -4.26
CA LEU A 146 -12.60 17.71 -4.74
C LEU A 146 -11.53 17.33 -3.72
N LEU A 147 -10.88 18.31 -3.08
CA LEU A 147 -9.84 18.05 -2.10
C LEU A 147 -10.38 17.32 -0.87
N ASP A 148 -11.51 17.77 -0.34
CA ASP A 148 -12.14 17.17 0.84
C ASP A 148 -12.66 15.77 0.56
N SER A 149 -13.25 15.55 -0.63
CA SER A 149 -13.66 14.23 -1.10
C SER A 149 -12.46 13.29 -1.23
N ALA A 150 -11.37 13.72 -1.88
CA ALA A 150 -10.16 12.92 -2.03
C ALA A 150 -9.51 12.57 -0.69
N LYS A 151 -9.41 13.53 0.25
CA LYS A 151 -8.88 13.29 1.60
C LYS A 151 -9.74 12.27 2.36
N THR A 152 -11.07 12.42 2.28
CA THR A 152 -12.02 11.52 2.95
C THR A 152 -11.92 10.10 2.40
N ASN A 153 -11.95 9.95 1.07
CA ASN A 153 -11.86 8.66 0.41
C ASN A 153 -10.52 7.98 0.71
N LEU A 154 -9.40 8.70 0.58
CA LEU A 154 -8.07 8.18 0.89
C LEU A 154 -7.94 7.73 2.36
N LYS A 155 -8.45 8.54 3.30
CA LYS A 155 -8.44 8.22 4.73
C LYS A 155 -9.22 6.94 5.02
N ASN A 156 -10.34 6.72 4.33
CA ASN A 156 -11.24 5.59 4.54
C ASN A 156 -10.84 4.32 3.77
N MET A 157 -9.86 4.40 2.86
CA MET A 157 -9.27 3.22 2.24
C MET A 157 -8.64 2.30 3.30
N ALA A 158 -8.68 1.00 3.04
CA ALA A 158 -8.09 -0.01 3.90
C ALA A 158 -6.58 0.25 4.09
N PHE A 159 -5.91 0.63 3.01
CA PHE A 159 -4.48 0.96 3.03
C PHE A 159 -4.11 1.91 1.89
N TYR A 160 -3.13 2.76 2.12
CA TYR A 160 -2.40 3.41 1.04
C TYR A 160 -0.92 3.53 1.37
N GLY A 161 -0.09 3.52 0.33
CA GLY A 161 1.35 3.66 0.47
C GLY A 161 1.89 4.93 -0.20
N LEU A 162 3.11 5.30 0.17
CA LEU A 162 3.85 6.39 -0.44
C LEU A 162 5.09 5.87 -1.16
N THR A 163 5.32 6.33 -2.40
CA THR A 163 6.45 5.84 -3.21
C THR A 163 7.82 6.18 -2.64
N GLU A 164 7.92 7.26 -1.85
CA GLU A 164 9.16 7.67 -1.19
C GLU A 164 9.48 6.84 0.08
N PHE A 165 8.55 5.99 0.53
CA PHE A 165 8.69 5.20 1.75
C PHE A 165 8.42 3.70 1.54
N GLN A 166 9.06 3.08 0.54
CA GLN A 166 8.80 1.68 0.13
C GLN A 166 8.81 0.67 1.30
N ARG A 167 9.80 0.77 2.20
CA ARG A 167 9.89 -0.11 3.37
C ARG A 167 8.80 0.10 4.40
N LYS A 168 8.39 1.35 4.65
CA LYS A 168 7.28 1.65 5.56
C LYS A 168 5.95 1.22 4.95
N THR A 169 5.79 1.41 3.64
CA THR A 169 4.66 0.95 2.84
C THR A 169 4.52 -0.57 2.96
N GLN A 170 5.60 -1.32 2.72
CA GLN A 170 5.63 -2.78 2.93
C GLN A 170 5.21 -3.14 4.36
N TYR A 171 5.88 -2.54 5.36
CA TYR A 171 5.61 -2.81 6.77
C TYR A 171 4.13 -2.60 7.13
N MET A 172 3.55 -1.46 6.74
CA MET A 172 2.15 -1.13 7.04
C MET A 172 1.16 -2.04 6.29
N PHE A 173 1.42 -2.37 5.03
CA PHE A 173 0.58 -3.28 4.26
C PHE A 173 0.50 -4.66 4.93
N GLU A 174 1.66 -5.21 5.30
CA GLU A 174 1.78 -6.50 6.00
C GLU A 174 0.94 -6.53 7.28
N ARG A 175 0.94 -5.45 8.08
CA ARG A 175 0.17 -5.37 9.33
C ARG A 175 -1.32 -5.11 9.09
N THR A 176 -1.67 -4.38 8.04
CA THR A 176 -3.06 -4.08 7.73
C THR A 176 -3.82 -5.35 7.36
N PHE A 177 -3.21 -6.20 6.54
CA PHE A 177 -3.85 -7.41 6.03
C PHE A 177 -3.34 -8.72 6.67
N HIS A 178 -2.44 -8.63 7.66
CA HIS A 178 -1.79 -9.79 8.28
C HIS A 178 -1.10 -10.72 7.26
N LEU A 179 -0.43 -10.11 6.27
CA LEU A 179 0.30 -10.79 5.21
C LEU A 179 1.81 -10.53 5.34
N ARG A 180 2.63 -11.29 4.61
CA ARG A 180 4.07 -11.07 4.49
C ARG A 180 4.49 -11.16 3.03
N PHE A 181 5.30 -10.21 2.59
CA PHE A 181 5.94 -10.32 1.27
C PHE A 181 7.14 -11.26 1.35
N ILE A 182 7.34 -12.07 0.30
CA ILE A 182 8.51 -12.95 0.18
C ILE A 182 9.80 -12.13 0.12
N SER A 183 9.78 -11.09 -0.70
CA SER A 183 10.91 -10.20 -0.92
C SER A 183 10.69 -8.84 -0.29
N ALA A 184 11.74 -8.34 0.36
CA ALA A 184 11.83 -6.98 0.84
C ALA A 184 11.66 -5.95 -0.28
N PHE A 185 10.85 -4.91 -0.03
CA PHE A 185 10.78 -3.78 -0.94
C PHE A 185 12.10 -2.99 -0.92
N THR A 186 12.55 -2.55 -2.09
CA THR A 186 13.77 -1.75 -2.26
C THR A 186 13.40 -0.32 -2.65
N GLN A 187 14.10 0.65 -2.05
CA GLN A 187 13.90 2.05 -2.39
C GLN A 187 14.74 2.38 -3.63
N ILE A 188 14.08 2.70 -4.74
CA ILE A 188 14.75 3.11 -5.99
C ILE A 188 14.44 4.59 -6.24
N ASN A 189 15.37 5.45 -5.82
CA ASN A 189 15.23 6.90 -5.94
C ASN A 189 15.72 7.45 -7.29
N SER A 190 16.56 6.70 -8.01
CA SER A 190 17.04 7.00 -9.36
C SER A 190 15.93 6.81 -10.41
N THR A 191 14.88 7.61 -10.30
CA THR A 191 13.74 7.57 -11.21
C THR A 191 13.94 8.50 -12.39
N ARG A 192 13.21 8.27 -13.48
CA ARG A 192 13.19 9.17 -14.66
C ARG A 192 12.84 10.63 -14.31
N ALA A 193 12.10 10.85 -13.22
CA ALA A 193 11.79 12.19 -12.72
C ALA A 193 12.94 12.80 -11.90
N ALA A 194 13.68 11.98 -11.15
CA ALA A 194 14.83 12.43 -10.37
C ALA A 194 16.02 12.88 -11.25
N ASN A 195 16.10 12.36 -12.48
CA ASN A 195 17.12 12.73 -13.47
C ASN A 195 16.78 14.01 -14.25
N VAL A 196 15.67 14.69 -13.95
CA VAL A 196 15.32 15.96 -14.58
C VAL A 196 15.86 17.08 -13.70
N GLU A 197 16.89 17.77 -14.18
CA GLU A 197 17.31 19.04 -13.59
C GLU A 197 16.20 20.07 -13.86
N LEU A 198 15.61 20.58 -12.77
CA LEU A 198 14.46 21.46 -12.84
C LEU A 198 14.80 22.80 -12.18
N PRO A 199 14.79 23.91 -12.94
CA PRO A 199 14.85 25.26 -12.39
C PRO A 199 13.73 25.49 -11.36
N GLU A 200 14.00 26.31 -10.34
CA GLU A 200 13.10 26.53 -9.21
C GLU A 200 11.79 27.25 -9.61
N ASP A 201 11.83 28.09 -10.62
CA ASP A 201 10.65 28.69 -11.26
C ASP A 201 9.76 27.61 -11.92
N MET A 202 10.35 26.66 -12.64
CA MET A 202 9.60 25.55 -13.24
C MET A 202 9.03 24.62 -12.17
N ARG A 203 9.75 24.35 -11.09
CA ARG A 203 9.23 23.60 -9.93
C ARG A 203 7.97 24.24 -9.38
N ARG A 204 8.04 25.52 -9.05
CA ARG A 204 6.90 26.29 -8.50
C ARG A 204 5.72 26.31 -9.47
N ARG A 205 5.98 26.40 -10.77
CA ARG A 205 4.90 26.33 -11.77
C ARG A 205 4.22 24.97 -11.80
N ILE A 206 4.96 23.87 -11.68
CA ILE A 206 4.38 22.51 -11.59
C ILE A 206 3.59 22.36 -10.29
N GLU A 207 4.08 22.88 -9.18
CA GLU A 207 3.35 22.90 -7.90
C GLU A 207 2.03 23.67 -8.02
N GLN A 208 2.02 24.82 -8.70
CA GLN A 208 0.80 25.58 -8.98
C GLN A 208 -0.20 24.80 -9.85
N LEU A 209 0.26 24.10 -10.90
CA LEU A 209 -0.61 23.25 -11.72
C LEU A 209 -1.17 22.05 -10.95
N ASN A 210 -0.51 21.65 -9.86
CA ASN A 210 -0.84 20.49 -9.03
C ASN A 210 -1.17 20.89 -7.59
N PHE A 211 -1.68 22.10 -7.35
CA PHE A 211 -1.82 22.65 -6.00
C PHE A 211 -2.79 21.87 -5.10
N LEU A 212 -3.80 21.17 -5.68
CA LEU A 212 -4.66 20.27 -4.91
C LEU A 212 -3.92 18.99 -4.56
N ASP A 213 -3.16 18.44 -5.51
CA ASP A 213 -2.31 17.27 -5.28
C ASP A 213 -1.24 17.56 -4.21
N VAL A 214 -0.68 18.77 -4.15
CA VAL A 214 0.25 19.21 -3.09
C VAL A 214 -0.42 19.13 -1.72
N GLN A 215 -1.59 19.75 -1.56
CA GLN A 215 -2.34 19.72 -0.30
C GLN A 215 -2.80 18.31 0.09
N LEU A 216 -3.21 17.50 -0.88
CA LEU A 216 -3.57 16.09 -0.64
C LEU A 216 -2.34 15.30 -0.19
N TYR A 217 -1.19 15.51 -0.83
CA TYR A 217 0.03 14.77 -0.53
C TYR A 217 0.60 15.10 0.85
N GLU A 218 0.60 16.38 1.24
CA GLU A 218 0.98 16.81 2.59
C GLU A 218 0.13 16.12 3.66
N PHE A 219 -1.20 16.18 3.49
CA PHE A 219 -2.15 15.46 4.36
C PHE A 219 -1.87 13.95 4.39
N ALA A 220 -1.72 13.34 3.22
CA ALA A 220 -1.51 11.90 3.10
C ALA A 220 -0.20 11.45 3.76
N LYS A 221 0.86 12.25 3.64
CA LYS A 221 2.17 12.02 4.23
C LYS A 221 2.14 12.10 5.74
N GLU A 222 1.51 13.12 6.28
CA GLU A 222 1.34 13.26 7.73
C GLU A 222 0.56 12.07 8.31
N LEU A 223 -0.62 11.79 7.75
CA LEU A 223 -1.47 10.68 8.20
C LEU A 223 -0.75 9.32 8.07
N PHE A 224 0.00 9.11 6.99
CA PHE A 224 0.76 7.87 6.77
C PHE A 224 1.84 7.67 7.83
N LEU A 225 2.61 8.71 8.14
CA LEU A 225 3.67 8.65 9.15
C LEU A 225 3.08 8.47 10.56
N GLN A 226 1.96 9.12 10.88
CA GLN A 226 1.24 8.91 12.14
C GLN A 226 0.75 7.45 12.26
N ARG A 227 0.10 6.89 11.23
CA ARG A 227 -0.33 5.48 11.19
C ARG A 227 0.84 4.53 11.38
N TYR A 228 1.97 4.78 10.71
CA TYR A 228 3.18 3.98 10.85
C TYR A 228 3.71 4.01 12.29
N GLN A 229 3.82 5.19 12.89
CA GLN A 229 4.27 5.34 14.26
C GLN A 229 3.35 4.61 15.24
N PHE A 230 2.03 4.73 15.07
CA PHE A 230 1.04 4.07 15.92
C PHE A 230 1.19 2.54 15.88
N ILE A 231 1.18 1.94 14.69
CA ILE A 231 1.32 0.48 14.52
C ILE A 231 2.66 0.00 15.11
N HIS A 232 3.74 0.72 14.83
CA HIS A 232 5.08 0.38 15.30
C HIS A 232 5.24 0.50 16.82
N GLN A 233 4.61 1.49 17.46
CA GLN A 233 4.61 1.61 18.91
C GLN A 233 3.80 0.49 19.56
N ARG A 234 2.64 0.17 19.00
CA ARG A 234 1.77 -0.91 19.50
C ARG A 234 2.48 -2.27 19.46
N GLU A 235 3.08 -2.64 18.32
CA GLU A 235 3.83 -3.90 18.16
C GLU A 235 4.98 -4.00 19.18
N ARG A 236 5.72 -2.91 19.41
CA ARG A 236 6.79 -2.88 20.43
C ARG A 236 6.27 -3.05 21.86
N GLN A 237 5.08 -2.56 22.19
CA GLN A 237 4.50 -2.76 23.51
C GLN A 237 4.03 -4.21 23.71
N GLU A 238 3.42 -4.81 22.68
CA GLU A 238 3.03 -6.22 22.69
C GLU A 238 4.26 -7.13 22.87
N GLU A 239 5.36 -6.87 22.15
CA GLU A 239 6.62 -7.60 22.33
C GLU A 239 7.20 -7.46 23.74
N ARG A 240 7.12 -6.26 24.33
CA ARG A 240 7.59 -6.02 25.71
C ARG A 240 6.76 -6.79 26.73
N LEU A 241 5.44 -6.86 26.54
CA LEU A 241 4.55 -7.63 27.40
C LEU A 241 4.85 -9.13 27.30
N LYS A 242 4.96 -9.67 26.08
CA LYS A 242 5.34 -11.08 25.85
C LYS A 242 6.68 -11.44 26.53
N ARG A 243 7.70 -10.58 26.39
CA ARG A 243 9.01 -10.78 27.06
C ARG A 243 8.91 -10.73 28.59
N ARG A 244 8.00 -9.93 29.15
CA ARG A 244 7.78 -9.86 30.61
C ARG A 244 7.07 -11.11 31.11
N GLU A 245 6.07 -11.58 30.40
CA GLU A 245 5.34 -12.82 30.69
C GLU A 245 6.27 -14.04 30.61
N GLU A 246 7.07 -14.14 29.56
CA GLU A 246 8.07 -15.21 29.39
C GLU A 246 9.08 -15.21 30.56
N ARG A 247 9.57 -14.04 30.97
CA ARG A 247 10.46 -13.91 32.14
C ARG A 247 9.77 -14.32 33.44
N ARG A 248 8.49 -14.01 33.62
CA ARG A 248 7.71 -14.43 34.80
C ARG A 248 7.56 -15.95 34.82
N TRP A 249 7.14 -16.54 33.70
CA TRP A 249 6.98 -17.98 33.55
C TRP A 249 8.29 -18.75 33.79
N LEU A 250 9.42 -18.26 33.27
CA LEU A 250 10.74 -18.86 33.53
C LEU A 250 11.14 -18.80 35.01
N ARG A 251 10.79 -17.72 35.73
CA ARG A 251 11.03 -17.61 37.18
C ARG A 251 10.17 -18.59 37.96
N GLU A 252 8.88 -18.69 37.64
CA GLU A 252 7.96 -19.64 38.28
C GLU A 252 8.40 -21.09 38.06
N ARG A 253 8.82 -21.45 36.84
CA ARG A 253 9.40 -22.78 36.56
C ARG A 253 10.65 -23.07 37.41
N ARG A 254 11.58 -22.12 37.54
CA ARG A 254 12.77 -22.32 38.39
C ARG A 254 12.40 -22.52 39.86
N VAL A 255 11.45 -21.74 40.37
CA VAL A 255 10.95 -21.89 41.75
C VAL A 255 10.31 -23.27 41.94
N ASN A 256 9.45 -23.71 41.02
CA ASN A 256 8.82 -25.03 41.10
C ASN A 256 9.84 -26.18 40.98
N GLN A 257 10.85 -26.04 40.13
CA GLN A 257 11.91 -27.03 39.98
C GLN A 257 12.80 -27.13 41.23
N SER A 258 13.02 -26.01 41.93
CA SER A 258 13.73 -25.99 43.23
C SER A 258 12.93 -26.54 44.41
N LYS A 259 11.61 -26.75 44.24
CA LYS A 259 10.71 -27.33 45.25
C LYS A 259 10.52 -28.84 45.09
N LEU A 260 11.05 -29.46 44.03
CA LEU A 260 11.11 -30.93 43.94
C LEU A 260 12.09 -31.47 44.99
N PRO A 261 11.74 -32.53 45.75
CA PRO A 261 12.62 -33.09 46.76
C PRO A 261 13.93 -33.55 46.11
N LYS A 262 15.08 -33.11 46.64
CA LYS A 262 16.35 -33.80 46.39
C LYS A 262 16.24 -35.15 47.10
N GLY A 263 15.91 -36.20 46.36
CA GLY A 263 16.02 -37.56 46.87
C GLY A 263 17.47 -37.82 47.26
N GLU A 264 17.70 -38.07 48.55
CA GLU A 264 18.92 -38.67 49.05
C GLU A 264 19.04 -40.08 48.46
N TYR A 265 19.98 -40.29 47.57
CA TYR A 265 20.65 -41.58 47.42
C TYR A 265 22.15 -41.31 47.23
N GLN A 266 22.86 -41.31 48.35
CA GLN A 266 24.27 -41.69 48.35
C GLN A 266 24.34 -43.21 48.17
N SER A 267 24.87 -43.67 47.04
CA SER A 267 25.51 -44.99 46.97
C SER A 267 26.70 -44.92 46.02
N GLN A 268 27.87 -45.01 46.63
CA GLN A 268 29.17 -45.52 46.18
C GLN A 268 29.46 -45.67 44.68
N ALA A 269 30.65 -45.18 44.33
CA ALA A 269 31.35 -45.43 43.08
C ALA A 269 31.45 -46.92 42.73
N SER A 270 31.21 -47.22 41.46
CA SER A 270 31.77 -48.38 40.76
C SER A 270 32.12 -47.95 39.34
N THR A 271 33.42 -47.93 39.07
CA THR A 271 34.03 -47.87 37.75
C THR A 271 33.71 -49.14 36.97
N THR A 272 32.98 -49.02 35.86
CA THR A 272 33.10 -49.96 34.75
C THR A 272 33.23 -49.15 33.47
N GLU A 273 34.46 -49.16 32.93
CA GLU A 273 34.75 -48.86 31.53
C GLU A 273 33.85 -49.74 30.64
N ASP A 274 33.17 -49.12 29.67
CA ASP A 274 32.58 -49.86 28.54
C ASP A 274 32.91 -49.14 27.23
N TYR A 275 34.17 -49.31 26.84
CA TYR A 275 34.64 -49.86 25.57
C TYR A 275 33.68 -49.93 24.35
N ALA A 276 32.91 -48.90 24.00
CA ALA A 276 32.12 -48.94 22.75
C ALA A 276 31.75 -47.58 22.13
N SER A 277 32.68 -46.62 21.98
CA SER A 277 32.44 -45.49 21.03
C SER A 277 33.68 -44.73 20.53
N GLN A 278 34.88 -45.32 20.58
CA GLN A 278 36.08 -44.75 19.93
C GLN A 278 36.74 -45.70 18.93
N VAL A 279 36.13 -45.85 17.75
CA VAL A 279 36.77 -46.20 16.47
C VAL A 279 35.70 -45.88 15.40
N VAL A 280 35.83 -45.09 14.33
CA VAL A 280 36.92 -44.53 13.50
C VAL A 280 36.31 -43.32 12.75
N ARG A 281 36.73 -42.07 12.99
CA ARG A 281 37.49 -41.20 12.06
C ARG A 281 37.31 -41.50 10.55
N TRP A 282 36.73 -40.57 9.80
CA TRP A 282 37.33 -39.87 8.64
C TRP A 282 36.40 -38.71 8.26
#